data_AF-A0A8S4R349-F1
#
_entry.id   AF-A0A8S4R349-F1
#
_cell.length_a   1.000
_cell.length_b   1.000
_cell.length_c   1.000
_cell.angle_alpha   90.00
_cell.angle_beta   90.00
_cell.angle_gamma   90.00
#
_symmetry.space_group_name_H-M   'P 1'
#
loop_
_entity.id
_entity.type
_entity.pdbx_description
1 polymer ?
#
loop_
_entity_poly.entity_id
_entity_poly.type
_entity_poly.pdbx_seq_one_letter_code
_entity_poly.pdbx_strand_id
1 'polypeptide(L)'
;ALLQISWGIDQSFPAHFIFGAATSAYQVEGGWNADGKGETVWDKYLHEHPGKAANNATGDVSADSYHKWREDVMAAARMKLQFYRSVLF
;
A
#
# COMPACT_ATOMS: atom_id res chain seq x y z
N ALA A 1 -27.44 28.38 -35.99
CA ALA A 1 -26.32 28.43 -35.01
C ALA A 1 -26.79 27.70 -33.77
N LEU A 2 -26.23 26.53 -33.45
CA LEU A 2 -26.56 25.78 -32.25
C LEU A 2 -25.64 26.27 -31.11
N LEU A 3 -26.25 26.83 -30.07
CA LEU A 3 -25.55 27.24 -28.84
C LEU A 3 -25.14 25.98 -28.07
N GLN A 4 -23.83 25.70 -28.02
CA GLN A 4 -23.28 24.73 -27.08
C GLN A 4 -23.29 25.35 -25.68
N ILE A 5 -24.13 24.82 -24.79
CA ILE A 5 -24.06 25.09 -23.36
C ILE A 5 -22.96 24.19 -22.79
N SER A 6 -21.79 24.76 -22.49
CA SER A 6 -20.75 24.09 -21.73
C SER A 6 -21.07 24.23 -20.25
N TRP A 7 -21.49 23.13 -19.62
CA TRP A 7 -21.48 23.03 -18.16
C TRP A 7 -20.03 22.84 -17.73
N GLY A 8 -19.35 23.94 -17.40
CA GLY A 8 -17.96 23.95 -16.97
C GLY A 8 -17.78 23.27 -15.61
N ILE A 9 -17.81 21.95 -15.59
CA ILE A 9 -17.17 21.16 -14.54
C ILE A 9 -15.75 20.91 -15.05
N ASP A 10 -14.81 21.77 -14.65
CA ASP A 10 -13.40 21.51 -14.86
C ASP A 10 -13.04 20.23 -14.08
N GLN A 11 -12.77 19.14 -14.82
CA GLN A 11 -12.39 17.84 -14.26
C GLN A 11 -10.89 17.75 -13.98
N SER A 12 -10.15 18.86 -14.10
CA SER A 12 -8.71 18.87 -13.85
C SER A 12 -8.38 19.13 -12.39
N PHE A 13 -7.31 18.51 -11.91
CA PHE A 13 -6.76 18.77 -10.58
C PHE A 13 -5.93 20.06 -10.60
N PRO A 14 -5.80 20.77 -9.46
CA PRO A 14 -4.88 21.90 -9.34
C PRO A 14 -3.48 21.52 -9.81
N ALA A 15 -2.75 22.47 -10.40
CA ALA A 15 -1.42 22.22 -10.99
C ALA A 15 -0.39 21.62 -10.00
N HIS A 16 -0.61 21.81 -8.69
CA HIS A 16 0.24 21.35 -7.60
C HIS A 16 -0.41 20.21 -6.79
N PHE A 17 -1.46 19.58 -7.32
CA PHE A 17 -2.03 18.39 -6.72
C PHE A 17 -1.03 17.23 -6.78
N ILE A 18 -0.92 16.48 -5.69
CA ILE A 18 0.03 15.38 -5.53
C ILE A 18 -0.71 14.07 -5.63
N PHE A 19 -0.33 13.24 -6.60
CA PHE A 19 -0.75 11.85 -6.67
C PHE A 19 0.28 10.94 -6.02
N GLY A 20 -0.22 10.04 -5.18
CA GLY A 20 0.61 9.08 -4.50
C GLY A 20 -0.11 7.79 -4.19
N ALA A 21 0.66 6.82 -3.68
CA ALA A 21 0.14 5.57 -3.15
C ALA A 21 0.54 5.42 -1.68
N ALA A 22 -0.16 4.55 -0.97
CA ALA A 22 0.12 4.27 0.43
C ALA A 22 0.04 2.77 0.73
N THR A 23 0.85 2.34 1.69
CA THR A 23 0.87 0.98 2.22
C THR A 23 0.74 1.00 3.75
N SER A 24 0.52 -0.18 4.33
CA SER A 24 0.69 -0.41 5.75
C SER A 24 1.63 -1.60 5.95
N ALA A 25 2.45 -1.55 6.99
CA ALA A 25 3.58 -2.44 7.16
C ALA A 25 3.18 -3.93 7.21
N TYR A 26 2.21 -4.31 8.06
CA TYR A 26 1.74 -5.71 8.15
C TYR A 26 1.21 -6.28 6.83
N GLN A 27 0.60 -5.43 6.00
CA GLN A 27 -0.03 -5.85 4.75
C GLN A 27 0.97 -6.06 3.61
N VAL A 28 2.19 -5.50 3.69
CA VAL A 28 3.14 -5.52 2.55
C VAL A 28 4.52 -6.03 2.92
N GLU A 29 5.03 -5.76 4.12
CA GLU A 29 6.43 -6.03 4.48
C GLU A 29 6.74 -7.52 4.53
N GLY A 30 5.95 -8.30 5.27
CA GLY A 30 6.33 -9.68 5.60
C GLY A 30 7.43 -9.71 6.66
N GLY A 31 8.30 -10.73 6.61
CA GLY A 31 9.46 -10.83 7.50
C GLY A 31 9.07 -10.84 8.98
N TRP A 32 7.95 -11.48 9.32
CA TRP A 32 7.28 -11.29 10.62
C TRP A 32 8.17 -11.56 11.84
N ASN A 33 9.19 -12.42 11.71
CA ASN A 33 10.17 -12.79 12.72
C ASN A 33 11.64 -12.54 12.29
N ALA A 34 11.86 -11.74 11.25
CA ALA A 34 13.19 -11.42 10.75
C ALA A 34 13.91 -10.40 11.64
N ASP A 35 15.25 -10.48 11.70
CA ASP A 35 16.15 -9.45 12.24
C ASP A 35 15.77 -8.86 13.61
N GLY A 36 15.18 -9.67 14.47
CA GLY A 36 14.80 -9.28 15.83
C GLY A 36 13.46 -8.53 15.93
N LYS A 37 12.65 -8.50 14.87
CA LYS A 37 11.29 -7.97 14.90
C LYS A 37 10.45 -8.69 15.98
N GLY A 38 9.75 -7.90 16.78
CA GLY A 38 8.80 -8.39 17.77
C GLY A 38 7.48 -8.86 17.14
N GLU A 39 6.82 -9.79 17.83
CA GLU A 39 5.46 -10.23 17.48
C GLU A 39 4.47 -9.07 17.65
N THR A 40 3.64 -8.84 16.64
CA THR A 40 2.54 -7.87 16.70
C THR A 40 1.24 -8.54 17.14
N VAL A 41 0.25 -7.74 17.52
CA VAL A 41 -1.10 -8.26 17.84
C VAL A 41 -1.71 -9.02 16.64
N TRP A 42 -1.42 -8.59 15.41
CA TRP A 42 -1.94 -9.23 14.20
C TRP A 42 -1.28 -10.58 13.91
N ASP A 43 0.04 -10.70 14.14
CA ASP A 43 0.77 -11.97 14.06
C ASP A 43 0.09 -13.00 14.96
N LYS A 44 0.00 -12.66 16.25
CA LYS A 44 -0.61 -13.52 17.25
C LYS A 44 -2.06 -13.88 16.91
N TYR A 45 -2.89 -12.88 16.60
CA TYR A 45 -4.31 -13.09 16.35
C TYR A 45 -4.56 -14.04 15.17
N LEU A 46 -3.83 -13.88 14.06
CA LEU A 46 -4.02 -14.69 12.87
C LEU A 46 -3.42 -16.09 13.00
N HIS A 47 -2.32 -16.26 13.74
CA HIS A 47 -1.77 -17.58 14.05
C HIS A 47 -2.66 -18.36 15.03
N GLU A 48 -3.28 -17.69 16.01
CA GLU A 48 -4.13 -18.34 17.01
C GLU A 48 -5.57 -18.64 16.53
N HIS A 49 -6.06 -17.94 15.51
CA HIS A 49 -7.47 -18.02 15.07
C HIS A 49 -7.61 -18.36 13.58
N PRO A 50 -7.36 -19.62 13.17
CA PRO A 50 -7.60 -20.06 11.79
C PRO A 50 -9.07 -19.84 11.40
N GLY A 51 -9.29 -19.44 10.15
CA GLY A 51 -10.61 -19.13 9.58
C GLY A 51 -11.04 -17.66 9.73
N LYS A 52 -10.25 -16.81 10.41
CA LYS A 52 -10.54 -15.37 10.54
C LYS A 52 -10.10 -14.54 9.33
N ALA A 53 -9.10 -15.01 8.61
CA ALA A 53 -8.69 -14.47 7.32
C ALA A 53 -9.08 -15.43 6.19
N ALA A 54 -9.34 -14.87 5.01
CA ALA A 54 -9.59 -15.66 3.81
C ALA A 54 -8.42 -16.63 3.57
N ASN A 55 -8.74 -17.89 3.29
CA ASN A 55 -7.75 -18.96 3.08
C ASN A 55 -6.75 -19.14 4.23
N ASN A 56 -7.08 -18.72 5.45
CA ASN A 56 -6.17 -18.71 6.61
C ASN A 56 -4.88 -17.92 6.36
N ALA A 57 -4.94 -16.86 5.56
CA ALA A 57 -3.78 -16.03 5.26
C ALA A 57 -3.22 -15.32 6.50
N THR A 58 -1.89 -15.19 6.56
CA THR A 58 -1.11 -14.47 7.57
C THR A 58 -0.30 -13.34 6.93
N GLY A 59 0.25 -12.44 7.74
CA GLY A 59 1.17 -11.40 7.30
C GLY A 59 2.64 -11.84 7.22
N ASP A 60 2.92 -13.15 7.31
CA ASP A 60 4.28 -13.67 7.49
C ASP A 60 5.22 -13.31 6.34
N VAL A 61 4.68 -13.29 5.12
CA VAL A 61 5.40 -12.96 3.87
C VAL A 61 4.77 -11.76 3.15
N SER A 62 3.43 -11.67 3.11
CA SER A 62 2.71 -10.57 2.45
C SER A 62 3.20 -10.33 1.00
N ALA A 63 3.58 -9.10 0.63
CA ALA A 63 4.17 -8.78 -0.67
C ALA A 63 5.71 -8.87 -0.67
N ASP A 64 6.30 -9.24 0.47
CA ASP A 64 7.73 -9.36 0.70
C ASP A 64 8.50 -8.04 0.51
N SER A 65 7.84 -6.91 0.77
CA SER A 65 8.46 -5.58 0.68
C SER A 65 9.64 -5.41 1.64
N TYR A 66 9.72 -6.21 2.72
CA TYR A 66 10.89 -6.25 3.60
C TYR A 66 12.18 -6.51 2.83
N HIS A 67 12.16 -7.48 1.92
CA HIS A 67 13.31 -7.79 1.06
C HIS A 67 13.28 -7.02 -0.27
N LYS A 68 12.09 -6.67 -0.77
CA LYS A 68 11.88 -6.13 -2.13
C LYS A 68 11.55 -4.65 -2.20
N TRP A 69 11.76 -3.88 -1.14
CA TRP A 69 11.47 -2.44 -1.12
C TRP A 69 12.06 -1.65 -2.29
N ARG A 70 13.22 -2.08 -2.83
CA ARG A 70 13.82 -1.46 -4.02
C ARG A 70 12.93 -1.61 -5.26
N GLU A 71 12.32 -2.77 -5.43
CA GLU A 71 11.37 -3.02 -6.52
C GLU A 71 10.11 -2.17 -6.35
N ASP A 72 9.63 -2.01 -5.12
CA ASP A 72 8.46 -1.17 -4.81
C ASP A 72 8.72 0.31 -5.14
N VAL A 73 9.89 0.83 -4.77
CA VAL A 73 10.31 2.20 -5.11
C VAL A 73 10.42 2.37 -6.62
N MET A 74 10.98 1.38 -7.33
CA MET A 74 11.08 1.42 -8.79
C MET A 74 9.69 1.36 -9.45
N ALA A 75 8.75 0.59 -8.90
CA ALA A 75 7.37 0.54 -9.37
C ALA A 75 6.67 1.89 -9.17
N ALA A 76 6.81 2.52 -7.99
CA ALA A 76 6.27 3.86 -7.72
C ALA A 76 6.82 4.91 -8.70
N ALA A 77 8.12 4.86 -9.00
CA ALA A 77 8.75 5.74 -9.99
C ALA A 77 8.22 5.51 -11.41
N ARG A 78 8.07 4.25 -11.84
CA ARG A 78 7.50 3.89 -13.16
C ARG A 78 6.06 4.37 -13.32
N MET A 79 5.29 4.34 -12.24
CA MET A 79 3.92 4.88 -12.19
C MET A 79 3.86 6.41 -12.11
N LYS A 80 5.01 7.08 -12.03
CA LYS A 80 5.14 8.55 -11.89
C LYS A 80 4.42 9.09 -10.65
N LEU A 81 4.40 8.31 -9.57
CA LEU A 81 3.88 8.79 -8.29
C LEU A 81 4.78 9.91 -7.77
N GLN A 82 4.17 10.99 -7.30
CA GLN A 82 4.87 12.12 -6.70
C GLN A 82 5.11 11.88 -5.21
N PHE A 83 4.35 10.97 -4.60
CA PHE A 83 4.44 10.64 -3.18
C PHE A 83 4.17 9.14 -2.95
N TYR A 84 4.91 8.53 -2.04
CA TYR A 84 4.70 7.15 -1.61
C TYR A 84 4.79 7.07 -0.09
N ARG A 85 3.68 6.71 0.57
CA ARG A 85 3.60 6.60 2.02
C ARG A 85 3.73 5.15 2.43
N SER A 86 4.84 4.80 3.07
CA SER A 86 4.96 3.54 3.82
C SER A 86 4.85 3.81 5.32
N VAL A 87 4.24 2.86 6.03
CA VAL A 87 4.36 2.74 7.49
C VAL A 87 5.50 1.77 7.75
N LEU A 88 6.28 1.96 8.81
CA LEU A 88 7.36 1.06 9.22
C LEU A 88 6.91 0.23 10.42
N PHE A 89 7.29 -1.05 10.48
CA PHE A 89 7.25 -1.89 11.69
C PHE A 89 8.64 -2.14 12.29
#